data_AF-A0A6L9ZLL1-F1
#
_entry.id   AF-A0A6L9ZLL1-F1
#
_cell.length_a   1.000
_cell.length_b   1.000
_cell.length_c   1.000
_cell.angle_alpha   90.00
_cell.angle_beta   90.00
_cell.angle_gamma   90.00
#
_symmetry.space_group_name_H-M   'P 1'
#
loop_
_entity.id
_entity.type
_entity.pdbx_description
1 polymer ?
#
loop_
_entity_poly.entity_id
_entity_poly.type
_entity_poly.pdbx_seq_one_letter_code
_entity_poly.pdbx_strand_id
1 'polypeptide(L)'
;MQKITYAQLDKLYNPQSRSSNDLRAVTKKISQLIAKSWLSDGEDIRKVFLSQDSDKILEMFQREGIDMGIFGPGLKVSIDTETFTGYLEETRDNQQPFNLVISYPPKPTEFNLSDQELREWVKNDDSNQLVPDNPYMPVSF
;
A
#
# COMPACT_ATOMS: atom_id res chain seq x y z
N MET A 1 -7.79 -6.89 -17.87
CA MET A 1 -6.66 -6.80 -16.93
C MET A 1 -6.42 -8.15 -16.29
N GLN A 2 -5.17 -8.57 -16.18
CA GLN A 2 -4.80 -9.80 -15.48
C GLN A 2 -4.43 -9.44 -14.03
N LYS A 3 -5.05 -10.09 -13.04
CA LYS A 3 -4.58 -10.00 -11.65
C LYS A 3 -3.31 -10.83 -11.54
N ILE A 4 -2.22 -10.23 -11.08
CA ILE A 4 -0.96 -10.95 -10.86
C ILE A 4 -0.65 -11.05 -9.37
N THR A 5 -0.03 -12.16 -8.98
CA THR A 5 0.44 -12.39 -7.61
C THR A 5 1.82 -11.77 -7.40
N TYR A 6 2.24 -11.57 -6.16
CA TYR A 6 3.59 -11.08 -5.85
C TYR A 6 4.68 -11.99 -6.42
N ALA A 7 4.48 -13.31 -6.43
CA ALA A 7 5.41 -14.24 -7.06
C ALA A 7 5.50 -14.07 -8.59
N GLN A 8 4.49 -13.47 -9.22
CA GLN A 8 4.50 -13.09 -10.63
C GLN A 8 5.13 -11.69 -10.83
N LEU A 9 4.92 -10.78 -9.87
CA LEU A 9 5.56 -9.46 -9.85
C LEU A 9 7.09 -9.58 -9.65
N ASP A 10 7.55 -10.41 -8.70
CA ASP A 10 8.96 -10.77 -8.49
C ASP A 10 9.61 -11.42 -9.73
N LYS A 11 8.82 -12.05 -10.62
CA LYS A 11 9.31 -12.60 -11.89
C LYS A 11 9.38 -11.57 -13.01
N LEU A 12 8.52 -10.54 -12.97
CA LEU A 12 8.56 -9.39 -13.88
C LEU A 12 9.72 -8.45 -13.54
N TYR A 13 10.09 -8.37 -12.26
CA TYR A 13 11.19 -7.58 -11.74
C TYR A 13 12.42 -8.46 -11.45
N ASN A 14 13.35 -8.47 -12.40
CA ASN A 14 14.61 -9.24 -12.42
C ASN A 14 15.21 -9.54 -11.02
N PRO A 15 15.49 -10.81 -10.66
CA PRO A 15 16.03 -11.20 -9.34
C PRO A 15 17.37 -10.57 -8.96
N GLN A 16 18.05 -9.90 -9.90
CA GLN A 16 19.31 -9.18 -9.64
C GLN A 16 19.12 -7.72 -9.20
N SER A 17 17.89 -7.18 -9.25
CA SER A 17 17.59 -5.78 -8.91
C SER A 17 16.73 -5.69 -7.65
N ARG A 18 17.31 -5.87 -6.45
CA ARG A 18 16.75 -5.52 -5.12
C ARG A 18 15.26 -5.91 -4.81
N SER A 19 14.59 -6.74 -5.61
CA SER A 19 13.15 -6.53 -5.90
C SER A 19 12.16 -7.03 -4.85
N SER A 20 12.36 -8.19 -4.24
CA SER A 20 11.33 -8.77 -3.36
C SER A 20 11.31 -8.19 -1.95
N ASN A 21 12.49 -7.86 -1.40
CA ASN A 21 12.61 -7.18 -0.11
C ASN A 21 12.14 -5.72 -0.19
N ASP A 22 12.45 -5.04 -1.30
CA ASP A 22 12.02 -3.65 -1.52
C ASP A 22 10.50 -3.57 -1.69
N LEU A 23 9.88 -4.49 -2.44
CA LEU A 23 8.43 -4.54 -2.59
C LEU A 23 7.72 -4.82 -1.26
N ARG A 24 8.20 -5.79 -0.47
CA ARG A 24 7.65 -6.09 0.87
C ARG A 24 7.76 -4.89 1.82
N ALA A 25 8.88 -4.18 1.77
CA ALA A 25 9.08 -2.97 2.57
C ALA A 25 8.15 -1.83 2.13
N VAL A 26 7.96 -1.63 0.82
CA VAL A 26 7.01 -0.65 0.27
C VAL A 26 5.59 -0.99 0.72
N THR A 27 5.15 -2.23 0.53
CA THR A 27 3.86 -2.75 0.98
C THR A 27 3.62 -2.51 2.47
N LYS A 28 4.61 -2.81 3.33
CA LYS A 28 4.52 -2.55 4.77
C LYS A 28 4.30 -1.08 5.05
N LYS A 29 5.09 -0.19 4.45
CA LYS A 29 4.95 1.26 4.67
C LYS A 29 3.60 1.80 4.20
N ILE A 30 3.10 1.31 3.06
CA ILE A 30 1.76 1.63 2.57
C ILE A 30 0.71 1.19 3.60
N SER A 31 0.81 -0.04 4.10
CA SER A 31 -0.07 -0.55 5.18
C SER A 31 -0.04 0.33 6.44
N GLN A 32 1.14 0.73 6.89
CA GLN A 32 1.31 1.63 8.03
C GLN A 32 0.70 3.01 7.77
N LEU A 33 0.86 3.55 6.56
CA LEU A 33 0.26 4.83 6.18
C LEU A 33 -1.28 4.76 6.16
N ILE A 34 -1.83 3.62 5.74
CA ILE A 34 -3.26 3.35 5.80
C ILE A 34 -3.73 3.27 7.26
N ALA A 35 -3.02 2.53 8.11
CA ALA A 35 -3.30 2.48 9.55
C ALA A 35 -3.29 3.88 10.18
N LYS A 36 -2.31 4.70 9.82
CA LYS A 36 -2.21 6.10 10.25
C LYS A 36 -3.42 6.91 9.81
N SER A 37 -3.92 6.72 8.58
CA SER A 37 -5.12 7.42 8.08
C SER A 37 -6.39 7.17 8.90
N TRP A 38 -6.43 6.09 9.68
CA TRP A 38 -7.54 5.77 10.58
C TRP A 38 -7.52 6.55 11.90
N LEU A 39 -6.34 7.01 12.32
CA LEU A 39 -6.13 7.78 13.53
C LEU A 39 -6.54 9.26 13.34
N SER A 40 -6.79 9.95 14.45
CA SER A 40 -7.17 11.37 14.45
C SER A 40 -6.11 12.29 13.86
N ASP A 41 -4.83 11.94 14.00
CA ASP A 41 -3.67 12.64 13.43
C ASP A 41 -3.39 12.26 11.96
N GLY A 42 -4.19 11.37 11.37
CA GLY A 42 -4.09 10.94 9.98
C GLY A 42 -5.16 11.51 9.04
N GLU A 43 -5.94 12.51 9.48
CA GLU A 43 -7.06 13.05 8.71
C GLU A 43 -6.63 13.56 7.32
N ASP A 44 -5.45 14.20 7.22
CA ASP A 44 -4.91 14.70 5.96
C ASP A 44 -4.56 13.58 4.98
N ILE A 45 -4.05 12.45 5.49
CA ILE A 45 -3.79 11.25 4.69
C ILE A 45 -5.11 10.72 4.14
N ARG A 46 -6.13 10.63 5.01
CA ARG A 46 -7.46 10.15 4.61
C ARG A 46 -8.07 11.05 3.54
N LYS A 47 -7.95 12.37 3.64
CA LYS A 47 -8.43 13.32 2.62
C LYS A 47 -7.77 13.09 1.26
N VAL A 48 -6.46 12.85 1.23
CA VAL A 48 -5.75 12.53 -0.01
C VAL A 48 -6.27 11.20 -0.59
N PHE A 49 -6.42 10.17 0.23
CA PHE A 49 -6.95 8.88 -0.23
C PHE A 49 -8.37 8.98 -0.80
N LEU A 50 -9.24 9.76 -0.15
CA LEU A 50 -10.62 9.99 -0.61
C LEU A 50 -10.70 10.86 -1.88
N SER A 51 -9.65 11.63 -2.20
CA SER A 51 -9.63 12.47 -3.41
C SER A 51 -9.54 11.66 -4.71
N GLN A 52 -9.11 10.40 -4.62
CA GLN A 52 -8.83 9.51 -5.76
C GLN A 52 -7.86 10.08 -6.80
N ASP A 53 -7.12 11.12 -6.42
CA ASP A 53 -6.12 11.78 -7.26
C ASP A 53 -4.80 11.03 -7.16
N SER A 54 -4.50 10.24 -8.19
CA SER A 54 -3.30 9.40 -8.27
C SER A 54 -2.01 10.20 -8.01
N ASP A 55 -1.91 11.42 -8.53
CA ASP A 55 -0.69 12.23 -8.41
C ASP A 55 -0.52 12.68 -6.95
N LYS A 56 -1.60 13.13 -6.29
CA LYS A 56 -1.57 13.48 -4.87
C LYS A 56 -1.27 12.27 -3.97
N ILE A 57 -1.76 11.09 -4.31
CA ILE A 57 -1.49 9.86 -3.55
C ILE A 57 -0.01 9.48 -3.69
N LEU A 58 0.57 9.59 -4.88
CA LEU A 58 2.00 9.35 -5.11
C LEU A 58 2.89 10.38 -4.40
N GLU A 59 2.52 11.67 -4.42
CA GLU A 59 3.20 12.72 -3.66
C GLU A 59 3.17 12.44 -2.15
N MET A 60 2.03 11.97 -1.62
CA MET A 60 1.89 11.54 -0.23
C MET A 60 2.82 10.37 0.11
N PHE A 61 2.88 9.35 -0.76
CA PHE A 61 3.78 8.21 -0.59
C PHE A 61 5.24 8.68 -0.52
N GLN A 62 5.67 9.54 -1.44
CA GLN A 62 7.01 10.10 -1.43
C GLN A 62 7.31 10.89 -0.15
N ARG A 63 6.37 11.74 0.29
CA ARG A 63 6.51 12.55 1.53
C ARG A 63 6.67 11.69 2.78
N GLU A 64 6.00 10.54 2.83
CA GLU A 64 6.07 9.59 3.94
C GLU A 64 7.23 8.57 3.75
N GLY A 65 8.13 8.81 2.78
CA GLY A 65 9.33 8.00 2.58
C GLY A 65 9.07 6.63 1.96
N ILE A 66 7.98 6.48 1.21
CA ILE A 66 7.64 5.30 0.42
C ILE A 66 8.19 5.51 -1.00
N ASP A 67 9.27 4.81 -1.31
CA ASP A 67 9.89 4.88 -2.64
C ASP A 67 9.18 3.96 -3.62
N MET A 68 8.40 4.56 -4.53
CA MET A 68 7.70 3.84 -5.60
C MET A 68 8.59 3.65 -6.84
N GLY A 69 9.89 3.95 -6.77
CA GLY A 69 10.84 3.82 -7.89
C GLY A 69 11.11 2.39 -8.36
N ILE A 70 10.62 1.39 -7.63
CA ILE A 70 10.51 0.02 -8.13
C ILE A 70 9.51 -0.08 -9.29
N PHE A 71 8.53 0.82 -9.37
CA PHE A 71 7.56 0.93 -10.46
C PHE A 71 8.08 1.89 -11.54
N GLY A 72 7.71 1.64 -12.78
CA GLY A 72 8.12 2.41 -13.95
C GLY A 72 7.25 3.64 -14.23
N PRO A 73 7.62 4.42 -15.26
CA PRO A 73 6.85 5.59 -15.67
C PRO A 73 5.44 5.16 -16.13
N GLY A 74 4.41 5.81 -15.60
CA GLY A 74 3.00 5.47 -15.89
C GLY A 74 2.29 4.70 -14.77
N LEU A 75 2.92 4.53 -13.60
CA LEU A 75 2.24 4.07 -12.39
C LEU A 75 1.03 4.98 -12.07
N LYS A 76 -0.13 4.37 -11.88
CA LYS A 76 -1.33 5.00 -11.35
C LYS A 76 -1.73 4.35 -10.05
N VAL A 77 -2.24 5.15 -9.13
CA VAL A 77 -2.80 4.71 -7.86
C VAL A 77 -4.25 5.13 -7.79
N SER A 78 -5.13 4.20 -7.44
CA SER A 78 -6.52 4.49 -7.14
C SER A 78 -6.94 3.78 -5.86
N ILE A 79 -8.01 4.28 -5.24
CA ILE A 79 -8.57 3.74 -4.01
C ILE A 79 -10.07 3.65 -4.20
N ASP A 80 -10.59 2.44 -4.18
CA ASP A 80 -12.01 2.18 -4.00
C ASP A 80 -12.36 2.55 -2.56
N THR A 81 -13.19 3.58 -2.41
CA THR A 81 -13.60 4.14 -1.12
C THR A 81 -14.76 3.39 -0.47
N GLU A 82 -15.44 2.51 -1.20
CA GLU A 82 -16.50 1.66 -0.66
C GLU A 82 -15.90 0.44 0.03
N THR A 83 -14.97 -0.23 -0.67
CA THR A 83 -14.30 -1.42 -0.15
C THR A 83 -13.00 -1.09 0.57
N PHE A 84 -12.52 0.15 0.47
CA PHE A 84 -11.21 0.54 0.96
C PHE A 84 -10.18 -0.42 0.34
N THR A 85 -10.15 -0.47 -1.00
CA THR A 85 -9.19 -1.29 -1.74
C THR A 85 -8.42 -0.39 -2.69
N GLY A 86 -7.10 -0.33 -2.55
CA GLY A 86 -6.25 0.38 -3.50
C GLY A 86 -5.77 -0.51 -4.62
N TYR A 87 -5.40 0.16 -5.69
CA TYR A 87 -4.91 -0.47 -6.91
C TYR A 87 -3.68 0.30 -7.38
N LEU A 88 -2.58 -0.41 -7.59
CA LEU A 88 -1.44 0.11 -8.33
C LEU A 88 -1.51 -0.46 -9.74
N GLU A 89 -1.76 0.41 -10.72
CA GLU A 89 -1.78 0.03 -12.12
C GLU A 89 -0.53 0.55 -12.79
N GLU A 90 0.27 -0.34 -13.37
CA GLU A 90 1.41 0.05 -14.19
C GLU A 90 1.19 -0.41 -15.63
N THR A 91 1.26 0.53 -16.57
CA THR A 91 1.23 0.26 -18.00
C THR A 91 2.63 0.50 -18.57
N ARG A 92 3.34 -0.56 -18.93
CA ARG A 92 4.62 -0.48 -19.64
C ARG A 92 4.44 -0.76 -21.12
N ASP A 93 5.16 -0.02 -21.97
CA ASP A 93 5.26 -0.35 -23.39
C ASP A 93 5.75 -1.80 -23.56
N ASN A 94 5.00 -2.60 -24.32
CA ASN A 94 5.28 -4.02 -24.62
C ASN A 94 5.18 -5.02 -23.44
N GLN A 95 4.59 -4.66 -22.30
CA GLN A 95 4.23 -5.62 -21.25
C GLN A 95 2.73 -5.55 -20.94
N GLN A 96 2.15 -6.67 -20.47
CA GLN A 96 0.76 -6.64 -20.03
C GLN A 96 0.64 -5.72 -18.80
N PRO A 97 -0.35 -4.81 -18.78
CA PRO A 97 -0.60 -3.99 -17.60
C PRO A 97 -0.92 -4.90 -16.43
N PHE A 98 -0.30 -4.60 -15.28
CA PHE A 98 -0.57 -5.33 -14.05
C PHE A 98 -1.25 -4.43 -13.04
N ASN A 99 -2.05 -5.05 -12.18
CA ASN A 99 -2.76 -4.38 -11.10
C ASN A 99 -2.37 -5.05 -9.77
N LEU A 100 -1.68 -4.32 -8.89
CA LEU A 100 -1.44 -4.73 -7.52
C LEU A 100 -2.58 -4.26 -6.64
N VAL A 101 -3.22 -5.21 -5.94
CA VAL A 101 -4.27 -4.88 -4.99
C VAL A 101 -3.63 -4.54 -3.64
N ILE A 102 -3.83 -3.30 -3.19
CA ILE A 102 -3.52 -2.86 -1.83
C ILE A 102 -4.80 -3.05 -1.03
N SER A 103 -4.88 -4.06 -0.19
CA SER A 103 -6.00 -4.14 0.75
C SER A 103 -5.90 -2.98 1.74
N TYR A 104 -6.93 -2.14 1.83
CA TYR A 104 -7.13 -1.28 3.00
C TYR A 104 -8.12 -2.01 3.90
N PRO A 105 -8.05 -1.79 5.22
CA PRO A 105 -8.84 -2.55 6.14
C PRO A 105 -10.24 -1.92 6.18
N PRO A 106 -11.24 -2.70 6.57
CA PRO A 106 -12.52 -2.13 6.97
C PRO A 106 -12.34 -1.07 8.06
N LYS A 107 -13.30 -0.16 8.19
CA LYS A 107 -13.27 0.90 9.20
C LYS A 107 -13.08 0.28 10.60
N PRO A 108 -12.28 0.89 11.50
CA PRO A 108 -12.02 0.33 12.84
C PRO A 108 -13.29 -0.03 13.64
N THR A 109 -14.38 0.72 13.41
CA THR A 109 -15.69 0.50 14.01
C THR A 109 -16.37 -0.81 13.61
N GLU A 110 -15.97 -1.43 12.49
CA GLU A 110 -16.57 -2.67 11.99
C GLU A 110 -15.97 -3.92 12.67
N PHE A 111 -14.74 -3.81 13.21
CA PHE A 111 -14.00 -4.95 13.78
C PHE A 111 -13.36 -4.66 15.15
N ASN A 112 -13.78 -3.59 15.85
CA ASN A 112 -13.26 -3.17 17.15
C ASN A 112 -11.72 -2.98 17.18
N LEU A 113 -11.14 -2.46 16.10
CA LEU A 113 -9.72 -2.10 16.06
C LEU A 113 -9.49 -0.88 16.95
N SER A 114 -8.62 -1.02 17.94
CA SER A 114 -8.29 0.08 18.85
C SER A 114 -7.27 1.04 18.24
N ASP A 115 -7.34 2.32 18.64
CA ASP A 115 -6.32 3.32 18.31
C ASP A 115 -4.91 2.87 18.76
N GLN A 116 -4.82 2.10 19.85
CA GLN A 116 -3.55 1.59 20.34
C GLN A 116 -2.92 0.61 19.35
N GLU A 117 -3.67 -0.39 18.89
CA GLU A 117 -3.19 -1.38 17.92
C GLU A 117 -2.75 -0.72 16.61
N LEU A 118 -3.53 0.24 16.12
CA LEU A 118 -3.16 1.02 14.94
C LEU A 118 -1.85 1.80 15.15
N ARG A 119 -1.68 2.43 16.31
CA ARG A 119 -0.46 3.18 16.65
C ARG A 119 0.76 2.29 16.82
N GLU A 120 0.59 1.11 17.39
CA GLU A 120 1.65 0.10 17.51
C GLU A 120 2.14 -0.32 16.13
N TRP A 121 1.20 -0.61 15.21
CA TRP A 121 1.56 -0.95 13.84
C TRP A 121 2.23 0.19 13.08
N VAL A 122 1.70 1.41 13.19
CA VAL A 122 2.28 2.62 12.56
C VAL A 122 3.72 2.85 13.01
N LYS A 123 4.06 2.53 14.26
CA LYS A 123 5.40 2.71 14.84
C LYS A 123 6.31 1.50 14.66
N ASN A 124 5.81 0.38 14.14
CA ASN A 124 6.56 -0.86 14.04
C ASN A 124 7.71 -0.73 13.02
N ASP A 125 8.95 -0.70 13.52
CA ASP A 125 10.17 -0.60 12.73
C ASP A 125 10.86 -1.95 12.51
N ASP A 126 10.34 -3.05 13.08
CA ASP A 126 10.87 -4.40 12.88
C ASP A 126 10.76 -4.81 11.41
N SER A 127 11.89 -4.83 10.70
CA SER A 127 11.95 -5.19 9.28
C SER A 127 11.53 -6.63 9.00
N ASN A 128 11.51 -7.51 10.01
CA ASN A 128 11.08 -8.89 9.87
C ASN A 128 9.57 -9.06 10.05
N GLN A 129 8.92 -8.14 10.76
CA GLN A 129 7.47 -8.12 10.92
C GLN A 129 6.83 -7.36 9.75
N LEU A 130 6.55 -8.09 8.67
CA LEU A 130 5.95 -7.54 7.44
C LEU A 130 4.43 -7.39 7.50
N VAL A 131 3.81 -8.04 8.49
CA VAL A 131 2.36 -8.09 8.67
C VAL A 131 2.03 -7.73 10.12
N PRO A 132 0.92 -7.02 10.37
CA PRO A 132 0.44 -6.71 11.71
C PRO A 132 -0.06 -7.97 12.41
N ASP A 133 0.02 -8.00 13.73
CA ASP A 133 -0.45 -9.13 14.53
C ASP A 133 -1.99 -9.26 14.54
N ASN A 134 -2.69 -8.13 14.40
CA ASN A 134 -4.15 -8.13 14.27
C ASN A 134 -4.54 -8.43 12.82
N PRO A 135 -5.28 -9.53 12.54
CA PRO A 135 -5.63 -9.95 11.18
C PRO A 135 -6.61 -9.01 10.47
N TYR A 136 -7.23 -8.09 11.19
CA TYR A 136 -8.10 -7.06 10.62
C TYR A 136 -7.34 -5.79 10.21
N MET A 137 -6.04 -5.71 10.51
CA MET A 137 -5.18 -4.66 9.97
C MET A 137 -4.74 -5.00 8.53
N PRO A 138 -4.64 -3.97 7.67
CA PRO A 138 -4.46 -4.16 6.25
C PRO A 138 -3.05 -4.60 5.91
N VAL A 139 -2.92 -5.48 4.94
CA VAL A 139 -1.65 -5.86 4.33
C VAL A 139 -1.88 -6.08 2.85
N SER A 140 -0.93 -5.64 2.02
CA SER A 140 -0.96 -5.90 0.59
C SER A 140 -0.20 -7.23 0.34
N PHE A 141 -0.82 -8.22 -0.33
CA PHE A 141 -0.18 -9.49 -0.74
C PHE A 141 -0.62 -9.89 -2.16
#